data_AF-A0AAJ3RTT4-F1
#
_entry.id   AF-A0AAJ3RTT4-F1
#
_cell.length_a   1.000
_cell.length_b   1.000
_cell.length_c   1.000
_cell.angle_alpha   90.00
_cell.angle_beta   90.00
_cell.angle_gamma   90.00
#
_symmetry.space_group_name_H-M   'P 1'
#
loop_
_entity.id
_entity.type
_entity.pdbx_description
1 polymer ?
#
loop_
_entity_poly.entity_id
_entity_poly.type
_entity_poly.pdbx_seq_one_letter_code
_entity_poly.pdbx_strand_id
1 'polypeptide(L)'
;MDIVNYSFVKAYKSISEAQIIYEKAHNQEGLATCQIHLTLLYEGIGLWKEAWKYLESAHATVPQLPPMVQYRYYYAKTVYLLEHSKDYGGAERVMKYAIANDHRIDNKVFLQTDLSNLAEIYIKQGKVKEASAILDGLDKQANEFFHTQLMYCRLLIAKQRGHTDSIYTYAQKCLEQSVRFGQLNIQVEALQAMTHIDSMRQDYRSFINHFTQYHDMRDSLNGAMATSKIEQIQEKAKIENEQLKAREEMKEQRILLLLVAVVAVFIVCVAVLLYYRTKQRKRIVELEAKELSDKLRRTELEKELSRLKMQTEQEKLAKSQQENISMSLQLAMLSDPKEKKRMQFFDEQFQLIDNDFCRRLEKQYPTITKAEKRLVCLIKTGLDGHEIMSVLNISGAGLYKLRYRLRKRLNLNNENLEKYIQQME
;
A
#
# COMPACT_ATOMS: atom_id res chain seq x y z
N MET A 1 -30.23 -43.66 -12.89
CA MET A 1 -29.74 -44.16 -11.59
C MET A 1 -28.51 -45.03 -11.86
N ASP A 2 -27.54 -44.52 -12.62
CA ASP A 2 -26.33 -45.25 -13.04
C ASP A 2 -25.11 -44.56 -12.46
N ILE A 3 -24.98 -44.67 -11.15
CA ILE A 3 -23.81 -44.16 -10.44
C ILE A 3 -22.65 -45.17 -10.53
N VAL A 4 -22.92 -46.44 -10.88
CA VAL A 4 -21.96 -47.52 -10.62
C VAL A 4 -20.98 -47.81 -11.76
N ASN A 5 -21.26 -47.52 -13.05
CA ASN A 5 -20.44 -48.15 -14.10
C ASN A 5 -19.64 -47.26 -15.07
N TYR A 6 -19.87 -45.96 -15.25
CA TYR A 6 -19.02 -45.22 -16.21
C TYR A 6 -18.73 -43.73 -15.93
N SER A 7 -19.18 -43.16 -14.82
CA SER A 7 -18.81 -41.78 -14.52
C SER A 7 -18.74 -41.40 -13.04
N PHE A 8 -18.73 -42.35 -12.08
CA PHE A 8 -18.66 -41.99 -10.66
C PHE A 8 -17.55 -40.98 -10.39
N VAL A 9 -16.31 -41.31 -10.77
CA VAL A 9 -15.14 -40.45 -10.54
C VAL A 9 -15.28 -39.12 -11.24
N LYS A 10 -15.72 -39.13 -12.50
CA LYS A 10 -15.89 -37.91 -13.29
C LYS A 10 -16.95 -37.00 -12.69
N ALA A 11 -18.09 -37.55 -12.29
CA ALA A 11 -19.17 -36.83 -11.62
C ALA A 11 -18.70 -36.30 -10.27
N TYR A 12 -18.09 -37.15 -9.44
CA TYR A 12 -17.55 -36.78 -8.14
C TYR A 12 -16.55 -35.63 -8.27
N LYS A 13 -15.59 -35.74 -9.20
CA LYS A 13 -14.62 -34.71 -9.51
C LYS A 13 -15.30 -33.41 -9.92
N SER A 14 -16.13 -33.44 -10.97
CA SER A 14 -16.77 -32.22 -11.49
C SER A 14 -17.67 -31.54 -10.46
N ILE A 15 -18.40 -32.30 -9.64
CA ILE A 15 -19.24 -31.74 -8.58
C ILE A 15 -18.38 -31.16 -7.46
N SER A 16 -17.29 -31.84 -7.07
CA SER A 16 -16.37 -31.35 -6.04
C SER A 16 -15.65 -30.07 -6.47
N GLU A 17 -15.21 -30.00 -7.73
CA GLU A 17 -14.63 -28.77 -8.32
C GLU A 17 -15.66 -27.63 -8.33
N ALA A 18 -16.89 -27.91 -8.77
CA ALA A 18 -17.98 -26.93 -8.76
C ALA A 18 -18.30 -26.46 -7.33
N GLN A 19 -18.29 -27.35 -6.34
CA GLN A 19 -18.50 -27.02 -4.94
C GLN A 19 -17.48 -25.98 -4.45
N ILE A 20 -16.19 -26.18 -4.77
CA ILE A 20 -15.11 -25.27 -4.39
C ILE A 20 -15.32 -23.89 -5.03
N ILE A 21 -15.75 -23.86 -6.29
CA ILE A 21 -16.04 -22.61 -7.00
C ILE A 21 -17.20 -21.87 -6.33
N TYR A 22 -18.31 -22.55 -6.05
CA TYR A 22 -19.47 -21.94 -5.39
C TYR A 22 -19.17 -21.50 -3.96
N GLU A 23 -18.34 -22.23 -3.21
CA GLU A 23 -17.88 -21.84 -1.89
C GLU A 23 -17.07 -20.53 -1.94
N LYS A 24 -16.13 -20.41 -2.88
CA LYS A 24 -15.36 -19.17 -3.10
C LYS A 24 -16.22 -18.01 -3.58
N ALA A 25 -17.26 -18.29 -4.35
CA ALA A 25 -18.21 -17.29 -4.84
C ALA A 25 -19.30 -16.92 -3.80
N HIS A 26 -19.29 -17.55 -2.61
CA HIS A 26 -20.35 -17.41 -1.60
C HIS A 26 -21.77 -17.70 -2.13
N ASN A 27 -21.88 -18.55 -3.17
CA ASN A 27 -23.15 -18.92 -3.77
C ASN A 27 -23.75 -20.13 -3.02
N GLN A 28 -24.68 -19.85 -2.11
CA GLN A 28 -25.30 -20.87 -1.25
C GLN A 28 -26.17 -21.85 -2.03
N GLU A 29 -26.89 -21.38 -3.06
CA GLU A 29 -27.76 -22.25 -3.89
C GLU A 29 -26.93 -23.25 -4.71
N GLY A 30 -25.86 -22.78 -5.34
CA GLY A 30 -24.92 -23.62 -6.10
C GLY A 30 -24.20 -24.62 -5.19
N LEU A 31 -23.78 -24.17 -3.99
CA LEU A 31 -23.18 -25.04 -2.97
C LEU A 31 -24.16 -26.14 -2.55
N ALA A 32 -25.38 -25.80 -2.15
CA ALA A 32 -26.39 -26.78 -1.73
C ALA A 32 -26.75 -27.77 -2.86
N THR A 33 -26.81 -27.30 -4.11
CA THR A 33 -27.02 -28.16 -5.28
C THR A 33 -25.89 -29.19 -5.42
N CYS A 34 -24.63 -28.78 -5.27
CA CYS A 34 -23.48 -29.71 -5.29
C CYS A 34 -23.56 -30.72 -4.14
N GLN A 35 -23.90 -30.28 -2.94
CA GLN A 35 -24.05 -31.15 -1.77
C GLN A 35 -25.15 -32.22 -1.98
N ILE A 36 -26.28 -31.87 -2.58
CA ILE A 36 -27.34 -32.82 -2.93
C ILE A 36 -26.86 -33.84 -3.96
N HIS A 37 -26.11 -33.41 -4.98
CA HIS A 37 -25.55 -34.34 -5.96
C HIS A 37 -24.48 -35.26 -5.37
N LEU A 38 -23.62 -34.75 -4.48
CA LEU A 38 -22.66 -35.57 -3.75
C LEU A 38 -23.36 -36.59 -2.85
N THR A 39 -24.46 -36.20 -2.19
CA THR A 39 -25.28 -37.13 -1.40
C THR A 39 -25.68 -38.35 -2.23
N LEU A 40 -26.28 -38.13 -3.40
CA LEU A 40 -26.71 -39.22 -4.29
C LEU A 40 -25.54 -40.13 -4.68
N LEU A 41 -24.37 -39.55 -4.98
CA LEU A 41 -23.16 -40.33 -5.28
C LEU A 41 -22.73 -41.19 -4.08
N TYR A 42 -22.65 -40.60 -2.89
CA TYR A 42 -22.24 -41.29 -1.67
C TYR A 42 -23.22 -42.41 -1.27
N GLU A 43 -24.53 -42.19 -1.38
CA GLU A 43 -25.55 -43.23 -1.18
C GLU A 43 -25.38 -44.38 -2.18
N GLY A 44 -25.16 -44.05 -3.46
CA GLY A 44 -24.98 -45.04 -4.53
C GLY A 44 -23.79 -46.00 -4.32
N ILE A 45 -22.80 -45.59 -3.52
CA ILE A 45 -21.66 -46.44 -3.13
C ILE A 45 -21.72 -46.88 -1.66
N GLY A 46 -22.82 -46.60 -0.94
CA GLY A 46 -23.00 -47.03 0.45
C GLY A 46 -22.12 -46.30 1.48
N LEU A 47 -21.70 -45.07 1.20
CA LEU A 47 -21.02 -44.17 2.13
C LEU A 47 -22.05 -43.25 2.84
N TRP A 48 -22.86 -43.87 3.68
CA TRP A 48 -24.04 -43.24 4.29
C TRP A 48 -23.72 -42.06 5.22
N LYS A 49 -22.60 -42.12 5.95
CA LYS A 49 -22.21 -41.06 6.90
C LYS A 49 -21.89 -39.75 6.15
N GLU A 50 -21.17 -39.87 5.05
CA GLU A 50 -20.82 -38.77 4.16
C GLU A 50 -22.07 -38.20 3.48
N ALA A 51 -22.94 -39.07 2.96
CA ALA A 51 -24.22 -38.66 2.38
C ALA A 51 -25.05 -37.83 3.35
N TRP A 52 -25.21 -38.28 4.61
CA TRP A 52 -25.95 -37.55 5.63
C TRP A 52 -25.36 -36.18 5.94
N LYS A 53 -24.03 -36.10 6.03
CA LYS A 53 -23.35 -34.81 6.26
C LYS A 53 -23.71 -33.79 5.18
N TYR A 54 -23.75 -34.22 3.92
CA TYR A 54 -24.10 -33.34 2.81
C TYR A 54 -25.60 -32.98 2.79
N LEU A 55 -26.49 -33.91 3.11
CA LEU A 55 -27.93 -33.63 3.28
C LEU A 55 -28.19 -32.57 4.34
N GLU A 56 -27.58 -32.72 5.52
CA GLU A 56 -27.75 -31.76 6.61
C GLU A 56 -27.19 -30.38 6.23
N SER A 57 -26.05 -30.35 5.55
CA SER A 57 -25.42 -29.09 5.10
C SER A 57 -26.30 -28.34 4.10
N ALA A 58 -27.02 -29.04 3.22
CA ALA A 58 -27.89 -28.43 2.22
C ALA A 58 -29.25 -27.99 2.78
N HIS A 59 -29.69 -28.55 3.92
CA HIS A 59 -31.07 -28.50 4.40
C HIS A 59 -31.69 -27.10 4.44
N ALA A 60 -30.98 -26.13 5.02
CA ALA A 60 -31.48 -24.78 5.21
C ALA A 60 -31.71 -24.03 3.89
N THR A 61 -30.98 -24.40 2.83
CA THR A 61 -31.05 -23.74 1.52
C THR A 61 -32.08 -24.39 0.60
N VAL A 62 -32.52 -25.63 0.87
CA VAL A 62 -33.45 -26.41 0.02
C VAL A 62 -34.68 -25.61 -0.44
N PRO A 63 -35.39 -24.84 0.42
CA PRO A 63 -36.57 -24.10 -0.01
C PRO A 63 -36.32 -23.08 -1.13
N GLN A 64 -35.07 -22.62 -1.28
CA GLN A 64 -34.66 -21.62 -2.28
C GLN A 64 -34.22 -22.27 -3.61
N LEU A 65 -34.02 -23.59 -3.64
CA LEU A 65 -33.49 -24.29 -4.80
C LEU A 65 -34.55 -24.52 -5.88
N PRO A 66 -34.15 -24.74 -7.15
CA PRO A 66 -35.07 -25.12 -8.21
C PRO A 66 -35.87 -26.40 -7.87
N PRO A 67 -37.13 -26.54 -8.32
CA PRO A 67 -37.99 -27.68 -7.98
C PRO A 67 -37.34 -29.05 -8.19
N MET A 68 -36.61 -29.23 -9.30
CA MET A 68 -35.92 -30.48 -9.60
C MET A 68 -34.79 -30.80 -8.60
N VAL A 69 -34.13 -29.79 -8.04
CA VAL A 69 -33.08 -29.97 -7.03
C VAL A 69 -33.72 -30.27 -5.66
N GLN A 70 -34.83 -29.61 -5.34
CA GLN A 70 -35.63 -29.95 -4.15
C GLN A 70 -36.10 -31.41 -4.18
N TYR A 71 -36.64 -31.87 -5.32
CA TYR A 71 -37.02 -33.27 -5.51
C TYR A 71 -35.86 -34.23 -5.21
N ARG A 72 -34.67 -33.97 -5.78
CA ARG A 72 -33.48 -34.81 -5.54
C ARG A 72 -33.09 -34.85 -4.06
N TYR A 73 -33.23 -33.74 -3.35
CA TYR A 73 -32.98 -33.69 -1.90
C TYR A 73 -33.95 -34.60 -1.13
N TYR A 74 -35.27 -34.46 -1.37
CA TYR A 74 -36.26 -35.27 -0.66
C TYR A 74 -36.19 -36.75 -1.04
N TYR A 75 -35.86 -37.04 -2.30
CA TYR A 75 -35.59 -38.38 -2.76
C TYR A 75 -34.40 -39.00 -2.01
N ALA A 76 -33.23 -38.36 -2.01
CA ALA A 76 -32.05 -38.84 -1.30
C ALA A 76 -32.32 -38.99 0.21
N LYS A 77 -32.96 -37.99 0.83
CA LYS A 77 -33.36 -38.06 2.25
C LYS A 77 -34.27 -39.25 2.54
N THR A 78 -35.21 -39.56 1.64
CA THR A 78 -36.07 -40.74 1.78
C THR A 78 -35.26 -42.03 1.69
N VAL A 79 -34.37 -42.15 0.71
CA VAL A 79 -33.49 -43.32 0.54
C VAL A 79 -32.62 -43.53 1.78
N TYR A 80 -31.96 -42.47 2.28
CA TYR A 80 -31.20 -42.54 3.53
C TYR A 80 -32.04 -43.05 4.71
N LEU A 81 -33.25 -42.51 4.88
CA LEU A 81 -34.13 -42.88 5.97
C LEU A 81 -34.58 -44.34 5.86
N LEU A 82 -34.94 -44.78 4.65
CA LEU A 82 -35.41 -46.12 4.35
C LEU A 82 -34.31 -47.19 4.49
N GLU A 83 -33.16 -46.98 3.83
CA GLU A 83 -32.11 -47.99 3.68
C GLU A 83 -31.12 -48.01 4.84
N HIS A 84 -30.71 -46.84 5.32
CA HIS A 84 -29.66 -46.74 6.35
C HIS A 84 -30.23 -46.65 7.76
N SER A 85 -31.07 -45.65 8.03
CA SER A 85 -31.57 -45.39 9.39
C SER A 85 -32.71 -46.34 9.79
N LYS A 86 -33.41 -46.91 8.80
CA LYS A 86 -34.66 -47.68 8.96
C LYS A 86 -35.77 -46.91 9.69
N ASP A 87 -35.72 -45.57 9.69
CA ASP A 87 -36.82 -44.71 10.15
C ASP A 87 -37.90 -44.63 9.07
N TYR A 88 -38.71 -45.69 8.98
CA TYR A 88 -39.78 -45.77 7.98
C TYR A 88 -40.86 -44.71 8.19
N GLY A 89 -41.09 -44.25 9.42
CA GLY A 89 -42.05 -43.19 9.73
C GLY A 89 -41.55 -41.82 9.24
N GLY A 90 -40.25 -41.55 9.42
CA GLY A 90 -39.58 -40.39 8.82
C GLY A 90 -39.60 -40.43 7.30
N ALA A 91 -39.25 -41.57 6.70
CA ALA A 91 -39.28 -41.77 5.26
C ALA A 91 -40.68 -41.50 4.69
N GLU A 92 -41.74 -41.98 5.35
CA GLU A 92 -43.13 -41.70 4.95
C GLU A 92 -43.45 -40.20 4.94
N ARG A 93 -43.08 -39.48 6.01
CA ARG A 93 -43.33 -38.03 6.09
C ARG A 93 -42.63 -37.27 4.97
N VAL A 94 -41.36 -37.60 4.73
CA VAL A 94 -40.55 -36.94 3.69
C VAL A 94 -41.09 -37.26 2.30
N MET A 95 -41.42 -38.51 2.01
CA MET A 95 -41.95 -38.94 0.71
C MET A 95 -43.33 -38.33 0.43
N LYS A 96 -44.23 -38.29 1.43
CA LYS A 96 -45.53 -37.60 1.28
C LYS A 96 -45.36 -36.11 0.99
N TYR A 97 -44.37 -35.47 1.62
CA TYR A 97 -44.04 -34.08 1.33
C TYR A 97 -43.53 -33.93 -0.12
N ALA A 98 -42.66 -34.82 -0.59
CA ALA A 98 -42.15 -34.80 -1.98
C ALA A 98 -43.30 -34.91 -2.99
N ILE A 99 -44.15 -35.95 -2.85
CA ILE A 99 -45.32 -36.19 -3.71
C ILE A 99 -46.26 -34.97 -3.76
N ALA A 100 -46.52 -34.33 -2.61
CA ALA A 100 -47.38 -33.15 -2.55
C ALA A 100 -46.81 -31.97 -3.37
N ASN A 101 -45.50 -31.93 -3.61
CA ASN A 101 -44.81 -30.88 -4.35
C ASN A 101 -44.45 -31.28 -5.80
N ASP A 102 -44.67 -32.53 -6.21
CA ASP A 102 -44.35 -33.03 -7.57
C ASP A 102 -45.07 -32.31 -8.70
N HIS A 103 -46.23 -31.70 -8.44
CA HIS A 103 -46.97 -30.90 -9.43
C HIS A 103 -46.16 -29.71 -9.97
N ARG A 104 -45.06 -29.34 -9.31
CA ARG A 104 -44.11 -28.31 -9.75
C ARG A 104 -43.13 -28.82 -10.82
N ILE A 105 -43.16 -30.11 -11.12
CA ILE A 105 -42.31 -30.78 -12.11
C ILE A 105 -43.23 -31.32 -13.21
N ASP A 106 -43.03 -30.84 -14.43
CA ASP A 106 -43.83 -31.24 -15.60
C ASP A 106 -43.43 -32.63 -16.13
N ASN A 107 -43.43 -33.63 -15.24
CA ASN A 107 -43.11 -35.02 -15.60
C ASN A 107 -43.81 -36.02 -14.67
N LYS A 108 -44.85 -36.66 -15.20
CA LYS A 108 -45.69 -37.65 -14.49
C LYS A 108 -44.91 -38.90 -14.03
N VAL A 109 -43.74 -39.17 -14.60
CA VAL A 109 -42.91 -40.34 -14.26
C VAL A 109 -42.35 -40.23 -12.84
N PHE A 110 -42.00 -39.03 -12.38
CA PHE A 110 -41.49 -38.84 -11.01
C PHE A 110 -42.57 -39.16 -9.98
N LEU A 111 -43.79 -38.65 -10.17
CA LEU A 111 -44.92 -38.96 -9.31
C LEU A 111 -45.19 -40.47 -9.22
N GLN A 112 -45.17 -41.18 -10.35
CA GLN A 112 -45.35 -42.64 -10.38
C GLN A 112 -44.23 -43.38 -9.64
N THR A 113 -42.99 -42.89 -9.76
CA THR A 113 -41.82 -43.42 -9.06
C THR A 113 -41.95 -43.21 -7.55
N ASP A 114 -42.32 -42.01 -7.12
CA ASP A 114 -42.48 -41.66 -5.71
C ASP A 114 -43.66 -42.35 -5.05
N LEU A 115 -44.76 -42.57 -5.78
CA LEU A 115 -45.84 -43.43 -5.34
C LEU A 115 -45.36 -44.88 -5.12
N SER A 116 -44.51 -45.40 -6.02
CA SER A 116 -43.91 -46.73 -5.85
C SER A 116 -42.97 -46.79 -4.63
N ASN A 117 -42.18 -45.73 -4.40
CA ASN A 117 -41.32 -45.62 -3.21
C ASN A 117 -42.14 -45.52 -1.92
N LEU A 118 -43.27 -44.79 -1.93
CA LEU A 118 -44.19 -44.74 -0.80
C LEU A 118 -44.83 -46.10 -0.52
N ALA A 119 -45.17 -46.87 -1.57
CA ALA A 119 -45.64 -48.24 -1.41
C ALA A 119 -44.57 -49.13 -0.76
N GLU A 120 -43.30 -49.02 -1.15
CA GLU A 120 -42.20 -49.72 -0.47
C GLU A 120 -42.12 -49.36 1.01
N ILE A 121 -42.15 -48.06 1.35
CA ILE A 121 -42.12 -47.60 2.74
C ILE A 121 -43.27 -48.22 3.55
N TYR A 122 -44.48 -48.24 3.00
CA TYR A 122 -45.63 -48.90 3.63
C TYR A 122 -45.43 -50.41 3.80
N ILE A 123 -44.84 -51.11 2.82
CA ILE A 123 -44.51 -52.53 2.95
C ILE A 123 -43.53 -52.77 4.11
N LYS A 124 -42.48 -51.94 4.24
CA LYS A 124 -41.51 -52.03 5.35
C LYS A 124 -42.13 -51.72 6.71
N GLN A 125 -43.17 -50.89 6.76
CA GLN A 125 -43.97 -50.64 7.97
C GLN A 125 -45.02 -51.73 8.27
N GLY A 126 -45.23 -52.70 7.38
CA GLY A 126 -46.30 -53.70 7.49
C GLY A 126 -47.69 -53.20 7.05
N LYS A 127 -47.79 -51.97 6.51
CA LYS A 127 -49.00 -51.35 5.95
C LYS A 127 -49.31 -51.88 4.53
N VAL A 128 -49.47 -53.20 4.41
CA VAL A 128 -49.58 -53.90 3.12
C VAL A 128 -50.85 -53.52 2.35
N LYS A 129 -51.94 -53.18 3.03
CA LYS A 129 -53.21 -52.78 2.38
C LYS A 129 -53.05 -51.44 1.67
N GLU A 130 -52.44 -50.48 2.35
CA GLU A 130 -52.15 -49.14 1.84
C GLU A 130 -51.16 -49.21 0.67
N ALA A 131 -50.11 -50.01 0.79
CA ALA A 131 -49.18 -50.26 -0.31
C ALA A 131 -49.90 -50.87 -1.52
N SER A 132 -50.75 -51.89 -1.32
CA SER A 132 -51.48 -52.55 -2.41
C SER A 132 -52.39 -51.58 -3.15
N ALA A 133 -53.10 -50.70 -2.41
CA ALA A 133 -53.98 -49.70 -3.02
C ALA A 133 -53.23 -48.73 -3.94
N ILE A 134 -52.00 -48.32 -3.56
CA ILE A 134 -51.15 -47.49 -4.41
C ILE A 134 -50.75 -48.27 -5.67
N LEU A 135 -50.24 -49.49 -5.51
CA LEU A 135 -49.75 -50.31 -6.63
C LEU A 135 -50.88 -50.64 -7.63
N ASP A 136 -52.09 -50.96 -7.14
CA ASP A 136 -53.26 -51.23 -7.98
C ASP A 136 -53.71 -49.97 -8.76
N GLY A 137 -53.49 -48.78 -8.19
CA GLY A 137 -53.73 -47.51 -8.87
C GLY A 137 -52.72 -47.24 -9.99
N LEU A 138 -51.45 -47.62 -9.77
CA LEU A 138 -50.37 -47.48 -10.74
C LEU A 138 -50.49 -48.48 -11.91
N ASP A 139 -50.93 -49.71 -11.66
CA ASP A 139 -51.12 -50.74 -12.72
C ASP A 139 -52.12 -50.32 -13.80
N LYS A 140 -53.06 -49.41 -13.49
CA LYS A 140 -54.03 -48.86 -14.45
C LYS A 140 -53.42 -47.86 -15.42
N GLN A 141 -52.18 -47.42 -15.18
CA GLN A 141 -51.48 -46.42 -15.98
C GLN A 141 -50.40 -47.12 -16.81
N ALA A 142 -50.64 -47.30 -18.11
CA ALA A 142 -49.67 -47.92 -19.01
C ALA A 142 -48.41 -47.06 -19.14
N ASN A 143 -47.32 -47.43 -18.45
CA ASN A 143 -46.00 -46.87 -18.71
C ASN A 143 -44.86 -47.81 -18.25
N GLU A 144 -43.86 -48.00 -19.09
CA GLU A 144 -42.81 -49.02 -18.89
C GLU A 144 -41.69 -48.55 -17.94
N PHE A 145 -41.53 -47.24 -17.69
CA PHE A 145 -40.34 -46.70 -17.03
C PHE A 145 -40.29 -46.92 -15.49
N PHE A 146 -41.42 -46.85 -14.79
CA PHE A 146 -41.48 -47.11 -13.33
C PHE A 146 -41.74 -48.58 -12.99
N HIS A 147 -41.88 -49.43 -14.02
CA HIS A 147 -42.36 -50.80 -13.87
C HIS A 147 -41.44 -51.64 -12.98
N THR A 148 -40.12 -51.39 -12.98
CA THR A 148 -39.20 -52.16 -12.11
C THR A 148 -39.49 -51.97 -10.62
N GLN A 149 -39.64 -50.72 -10.14
CA GLN A 149 -39.87 -50.45 -8.72
C GLN A 149 -41.25 -50.97 -8.28
N LEU A 150 -42.25 -50.85 -9.14
CA LEU A 150 -43.57 -51.42 -8.90
C LEU A 150 -43.50 -52.95 -8.77
N MET A 151 -42.84 -53.63 -9.71
CA MET A 151 -42.64 -55.09 -9.66
C MET A 151 -41.86 -55.50 -8.41
N TYR A 152 -40.85 -54.72 -8.00
CA TYR A 152 -40.09 -54.97 -6.78
C TYR A 152 -40.98 -54.87 -5.53
N CYS A 153 -41.86 -53.86 -5.45
CA CYS A 153 -42.84 -53.78 -4.36
C CYS A 153 -43.80 -54.99 -4.35
N ARG A 154 -44.27 -55.44 -5.52
CA ARG A 154 -45.10 -56.65 -5.63
C ARG A 154 -44.35 -57.90 -5.18
N LEU A 155 -43.06 -58.02 -5.53
CA LEU A 155 -42.19 -59.08 -5.06
C LEU A 155 -42.06 -59.06 -3.52
N LEU A 156 -41.83 -57.88 -2.91
CA LEU A 156 -41.77 -57.75 -1.45
C LEU A 156 -43.06 -58.20 -0.75
N ILE A 157 -44.22 -57.80 -1.28
CA ILE A 157 -45.52 -58.25 -0.76
C ILE A 157 -45.68 -59.76 -0.91
N ALA A 158 -45.31 -60.33 -2.06
CA ALA A 158 -45.39 -61.77 -2.30
C ALA A 158 -44.48 -62.54 -1.33
N LYS A 159 -43.26 -62.05 -1.07
CA LYS A 159 -42.32 -62.61 -0.08
C LYS A 159 -42.94 -62.61 1.32
N GLN A 160 -43.57 -61.52 1.75
CA GLN A 160 -44.24 -61.44 3.07
C GLN A 160 -45.42 -62.41 3.21
N ARG A 161 -46.16 -62.66 2.12
CA ARG A 161 -47.31 -63.59 2.12
C ARG A 161 -46.91 -65.07 1.97
N GLY A 162 -45.68 -65.36 1.55
CA GLY A 162 -45.19 -66.72 1.35
C GLY A 162 -45.77 -67.44 0.13
N HIS A 163 -46.35 -66.72 -0.83
CA HIS A 163 -46.96 -67.32 -2.02
C HIS A 163 -45.87 -67.64 -3.07
N THR A 164 -45.34 -68.86 -3.04
CA THR A 164 -44.21 -69.35 -3.87
C THR A 164 -44.35 -69.00 -5.36
N ASP A 165 -45.53 -69.23 -5.96
CA ASP A 165 -45.74 -68.94 -7.40
C ASP A 165 -45.72 -67.45 -7.70
N SER A 166 -46.37 -66.64 -6.87
CA SER A 166 -46.35 -65.19 -7.02
C SER A 166 -44.95 -64.61 -6.83
N ILE A 167 -44.17 -65.12 -5.88
CA ILE A 167 -42.77 -64.71 -5.68
C ILE A 167 -41.96 -64.94 -6.95
N TYR A 168 -42.06 -66.14 -7.54
CA TYR A 168 -41.34 -66.46 -8.77
C TYR A 168 -41.76 -65.55 -9.94
N THR A 169 -43.06 -65.37 -10.16
CA THR A 169 -43.58 -64.52 -11.25
C THR A 169 -43.11 -63.08 -11.12
N TYR A 170 -43.21 -62.48 -9.92
CA TYR A 170 -42.78 -61.10 -9.73
C TYR A 170 -41.25 -60.96 -9.78
N ALA A 171 -40.50 -61.94 -9.27
CA ALA A 171 -39.04 -61.93 -9.37
C ALA A 171 -38.57 -61.99 -10.83
N GLN A 172 -39.19 -62.84 -11.66
CA GLN A 172 -38.89 -62.90 -13.09
C GLN A 172 -39.16 -61.57 -13.80
N LYS A 173 -40.30 -60.92 -13.52
CA LYS A 173 -40.62 -59.60 -14.08
C LYS A 173 -39.65 -58.51 -13.59
N CYS A 174 -39.25 -58.55 -12.32
CA CYS A 174 -38.21 -57.65 -11.79
C CYS A 174 -36.90 -57.83 -12.54
N LEU A 175 -36.46 -59.08 -12.75
CA LEU A 175 -35.22 -59.39 -13.44
C LEU A 175 -35.24 -58.88 -14.89
N GLU A 176 -36.31 -59.16 -15.63
CA GLU A 176 -36.47 -58.71 -17.02
C GLU A 176 -36.36 -57.18 -17.16
N GLN A 177 -37.09 -56.44 -16.32
CA GLN A 177 -37.05 -54.98 -16.36
C GLN A 177 -35.72 -54.41 -15.85
N SER A 178 -35.19 -54.96 -14.76
CA SER A 178 -33.91 -54.49 -14.21
C SER A 178 -32.73 -54.79 -15.14
N VAL A 179 -32.78 -55.83 -15.97
CA VAL A 179 -31.81 -56.05 -17.05
C VAL A 179 -31.96 -54.99 -18.14
N ARG A 180 -33.18 -54.70 -18.58
CA ARG A 180 -33.46 -53.66 -19.59
C ARG A 180 -32.93 -52.28 -19.18
N PHE A 181 -33.00 -51.95 -17.89
CA PHE A 181 -32.58 -50.66 -17.35
C PHE A 181 -31.23 -50.68 -16.61
N GLY A 182 -30.48 -51.78 -16.63
CA GLY A 182 -29.15 -51.88 -16.00
C GLY A 182 -29.13 -51.78 -14.45
N GLN A 183 -30.26 -52.07 -13.78
CA GLN A 183 -30.43 -51.92 -12.33
C GLN A 183 -29.89 -53.13 -11.57
N LEU A 184 -28.57 -53.22 -11.43
CA LEU A 184 -27.87 -54.38 -10.86
C LEU A 184 -28.36 -54.78 -9.46
N ASN A 185 -28.68 -53.82 -8.59
CA ASN A 185 -29.21 -54.08 -7.25
C ASN A 185 -30.54 -54.85 -7.28
N ILE A 186 -31.44 -54.49 -8.20
CA ILE A 186 -32.72 -55.18 -8.36
C ILE A 186 -32.53 -56.54 -9.02
N GLN A 187 -31.58 -56.68 -9.95
CA GLN A 187 -31.23 -57.99 -10.53
C GLN A 187 -30.77 -58.97 -9.45
N VAL A 188 -29.89 -58.55 -8.55
CA VAL A 188 -29.41 -59.36 -7.41
C VAL A 188 -30.58 -59.80 -6.52
N GLU A 189 -31.47 -58.88 -6.15
CA GLU A 189 -32.64 -59.18 -5.30
C GLU A 189 -33.62 -60.16 -5.97
N ALA A 190 -33.85 -60.00 -7.28
CA ALA A 190 -34.73 -60.87 -8.06
C ALA A 190 -34.14 -62.29 -8.17
N LEU A 191 -32.86 -62.41 -8.50
CA LEU A 191 -32.16 -63.70 -8.58
C LEU A 191 -32.10 -64.38 -7.20
N GLN A 192 -31.92 -63.62 -6.11
CA GLN A 192 -31.98 -64.17 -4.76
C GLN A 192 -33.37 -64.74 -4.43
N ALA A 193 -34.44 -64.07 -4.87
CA ALA A 193 -35.79 -64.59 -4.70
C ALA A 193 -36.01 -65.87 -5.52
N MET A 194 -35.57 -65.90 -6.78
CA MET A 194 -35.72 -67.06 -7.66
C MET A 194 -34.94 -68.28 -7.13
N THR A 195 -33.69 -68.10 -6.71
CA THR A 195 -32.88 -69.18 -6.11
C THR A 195 -33.54 -69.79 -4.87
N HIS A 196 -34.15 -68.96 -4.02
CA HIS A 196 -34.89 -69.45 -2.86
C HIS A 196 -36.10 -70.31 -3.29
N ILE A 197 -36.86 -69.85 -4.29
CA ILE A 197 -38.01 -70.61 -4.81
C ILE A 197 -37.59 -71.91 -5.49
N ASP A 198 -36.52 -71.90 -6.29
CA ASP A 198 -36.02 -73.10 -6.96
C ASP A 198 -35.57 -74.16 -5.94
N SER A 199 -34.93 -73.71 -4.85
CA SER A 199 -34.56 -74.58 -3.72
C SER A 199 -35.80 -75.20 -3.06
N MET A 200 -36.85 -74.39 -2.79
CA MET A 200 -38.11 -74.89 -2.22
C MET A 200 -38.82 -75.89 -3.14
N ARG A 201 -38.76 -75.66 -4.46
CA ARG A 201 -39.34 -76.54 -5.49
C ARG A 201 -38.48 -77.77 -5.78
N GLN A 202 -37.26 -77.84 -5.26
CA GLN A 202 -36.25 -78.85 -5.59
C GLN A 202 -35.91 -78.89 -7.09
N ASP A 203 -36.05 -77.76 -7.79
CA ASP A 203 -35.60 -77.61 -9.18
C ASP A 203 -34.10 -77.26 -9.19
N TYR A 204 -33.27 -78.29 -9.03
CA TYR A 204 -31.82 -78.13 -8.95
C TYR A 204 -31.21 -77.51 -10.21
N ARG A 205 -31.83 -77.70 -11.39
CA ARG A 205 -31.31 -77.15 -12.65
C ARG A 205 -31.49 -75.63 -12.67
N SER A 206 -32.70 -75.15 -12.39
CA SER A 206 -32.97 -73.71 -12.29
C SER A 206 -32.19 -73.09 -11.14
N PHE A 207 -32.11 -73.79 -9.99
CA PHE A 207 -31.33 -73.36 -8.84
C PHE A 207 -29.87 -73.09 -9.21
N ILE A 208 -29.17 -74.05 -9.84
CA ILE A 208 -27.75 -73.87 -10.21
C ILE A 208 -27.59 -72.67 -11.15
N ASN A 209 -28.49 -72.51 -12.12
CA ASN A 209 -28.43 -71.41 -13.08
C ASN A 209 -28.63 -70.04 -12.39
N HIS A 210 -29.72 -69.87 -11.64
CA HIS A 210 -30.00 -68.61 -10.96
C HIS A 210 -29.01 -68.33 -9.82
N PHE A 211 -28.48 -69.36 -9.16
CA PHE A 211 -27.50 -69.21 -8.09
C PHE A 211 -26.15 -68.73 -8.64
N THR A 212 -25.71 -69.29 -9.76
CA THR A 212 -24.51 -68.82 -10.46
C THR A 212 -24.67 -67.36 -10.86
N GLN A 213 -25.78 -67.01 -11.53
CA GLN A 213 -26.07 -65.62 -11.92
C GLN A 213 -26.15 -64.67 -10.73
N TYR A 214 -26.79 -65.08 -9.63
CA TYR A 214 -26.86 -64.31 -8.40
C TYR A 214 -25.47 -64.01 -7.84
N HIS A 215 -24.61 -65.03 -7.74
CA HIS A 215 -23.27 -64.89 -7.20
C HIS A 215 -22.40 -63.97 -8.07
N ASP A 216 -22.38 -64.21 -9.38
CA ASP A 216 -21.63 -63.40 -10.35
C ASP A 216 -22.06 -61.93 -10.31
N MET A 217 -23.38 -61.69 -10.28
CA MET A 217 -23.94 -60.34 -10.25
C MET A 217 -23.65 -59.63 -8.93
N ARG A 218 -23.76 -60.36 -7.81
CA ARG A 218 -23.46 -59.83 -6.48
C ARG A 218 -21.98 -59.48 -6.33
N ASP A 219 -21.09 -60.33 -6.82
CA ASP A 219 -19.66 -60.08 -6.81
C ASP A 219 -19.30 -58.89 -7.70
N SER A 220 -19.88 -58.81 -8.90
CA SER A 220 -19.71 -57.66 -9.79
C SER A 220 -20.18 -56.36 -9.14
N LEU A 221 -21.35 -56.35 -8.50
CA LEU A 221 -21.90 -55.19 -7.80
C LEU A 221 -21.00 -54.76 -6.63
N ASN A 222 -20.57 -55.70 -5.79
CA ASN A 222 -19.69 -55.40 -4.66
C ASN A 222 -18.32 -54.91 -5.12
N GLY A 223 -17.76 -55.52 -6.16
CA GLY A 223 -16.51 -55.12 -6.79
C GLY A 223 -16.59 -53.70 -7.34
N ALA A 224 -17.65 -53.38 -8.09
CA ALA A 224 -17.86 -52.04 -8.64
C ALA A 224 -18.05 -50.97 -7.56
N MET A 225 -18.77 -51.28 -6.46
CA MET A 225 -18.87 -50.37 -5.30
C MET A 225 -17.52 -50.17 -4.61
N ALA A 226 -16.75 -51.24 -4.40
CA ALA A 226 -15.43 -51.15 -3.77
C ALA A 226 -14.46 -50.30 -4.61
N THR A 227 -14.44 -50.53 -5.93
CA THR A 227 -13.68 -49.71 -6.89
C THR A 227 -14.10 -48.24 -6.80
N SER A 228 -15.40 -47.95 -6.86
CA SER A 228 -15.90 -46.57 -6.78
C SER A 228 -15.52 -45.88 -5.46
N LYS A 229 -15.52 -46.61 -4.33
CA LYS A 229 -15.03 -46.08 -3.03
C LYS A 229 -13.54 -45.75 -3.07
N ILE A 230 -12.72 -46.64 -3.62
CA ILE A 230 -11.27 -46.41 -3.74
C ILE A 230 -11.01 -45.20 -4.62
N GLU A 231 -11.66 -45.11 -5.77
CA GLU A 231 -11.52 -43.98 -6.69
C GLU A 231 -12.00 -42.67 -6.05
N GLN A 232 -13.10 -42.70 -5.27
CA GLN A 232 -13.57 -41.55 -4.51
C GLN A 232 -12.52 -41.04 -3.52
N ILE A 233 -11.88 -41.95 -2.78
CA ILE A 233 -10.83 -41.61 -1.81
C ILE A 233 -9.61 -41.01 -2.52
N GLN A 234 -9.18 -41.62 -3.62
CA GLN A 234 -8.05 -41.15 -4.42
C GLN A 234 -8.32 -39.76 -5.01
N GLU A 235 -9.50 -39.56 -5.61
CA GLU A 235 -9.86 -38.28 -6.22
C GLU A 235 -10.03 -37.19 -5.15
N LYS A 236 -10.63 -37.51 -4.01
CA LYS A 236 -10.71 -36.59 -2.87
C LYS A 236 -9.32 -36.15 -2.39
N ALA A 237 -8.40 -37.10 -2.21
CA ALA A 237 -7.02 -36.80 -1.80
C ALA A 237 -6.29 -35.94 -2.83
N LYS A 238 -6.54 -36.17 -4.13
CA LYS A 238 -5.99 -35.34 -5.21
C LYS A 238 -6.47 -33.89 -5.13
N ILE A 239 -7.78 -33.69 -4.99
CA ILE A 239 -8.38 -32.36 -4.85
C ILE A 239 -7.83 -31.64 -3.59
N GLU A 240 -7.76 -32.33 -2.45
CA GLU A 240 -7.21 -31.76 -1.20
C GLU A 240 -5.74 -31.35 -1.36
N ASN A 241 -4.93 -32.18 -2.04
CA ASN A 241 -3.53 -31.86 -2.33
C ASN A 241 -3.38 -30.66 -3.29
N GLU A 242 -4.22 -30.56 -4.33
CA GLU A 242 -4.23 -29.40 -5.24
C GLU A 242 -4.60 -28.10 -4.50
N GLN A 243 -5.59 -28.16 -3.59
CA GLN A 243 -5.93 -27.03 -2.74
C GLN A 243 -4.81 -26.65 -1.77
N LEU A 244 -4.11 -27.63 -1.20
CA LEU A 244 -3.00 -27.38 -0.29
C LEU A 244 -1.85 -26.67 -1.02
N LYS A 245 -1.46 -27.15 -2.20
CA LYS A 245 -0.45 -26.51 -3.06
C LYS A 245 -0.82 -25.07 -3.40
N ALA A 246 -2.06 -24.84 -3.85
CA ALA A 246 -2.53 -23.49 -4.14
C ALA A 246 -2.50 -22.57 -2.90
N ARG A 247 -2.78 -23.10 -1.70
CA ARG A 247 -2.67 -22.33 -0.45
C ARG A 247 -1.20 -22.03 -0.09
N GLU A 248 -0.28 -22.95 -0.35
CA GLU A 248 1.16 -22.74 -0.15
C GLU A 248 1.70 -21.66 -1.10
N GLU A 249 1.38 -21.75 -2.39
CA GLU A 249 1.75 -20.73 -3.39
C GLU A 249 1.21 -19.34 -3.02
N MET A 250 -0.06 -19.25 -2.60
CA MET A 250 -0.65 -17.99 -2.13
C MET A 250 0.02 -17.45 -0.87
N LYS A 251 0.48 -18.32 0.04
CA LYS A 251 1.25 -17.90 1.22
C LYS A 251 2.61 -17.36 0.82
N GLU A 252 3.32 -18.03 -0.09
CA GLU A 252 4.62 -17.57 -0.60
C GLU A 252 4.50 -16.20 -1.26
N GLN A 253 3.50 -16.01 -2.13
CA GLN A 253 3.22 -14.72 -2.76
C GLN A 253 2.90 -13.63 -1.72
N ARG A 254 2.13 -13.95 -0.69
CA ARG A 254 1.80 -13.00 0.39
C ARG A 254 3.04 -12.60 1.20
N ILE A 255 3.92 -13.55 1.51
CA ILE A 255 5.18 -13.28 2.22
C ILE A 255 6.09 -12.38 1.36
N LEU A 256 6.22 -12.69 0.07
CA LEU A 256 6.99 -11.86 -0.87
C LEU A 256 6.46 -10.43 -0.93
N LEU A 257 5.13 -10.26 -1.05
CA LEU A 257 4.49 -8.95 -1.07
C LEU A 257 4.77 -8.15 0.21
N LEU A 258 4.68 -8.80 1.38
CA LEU A 258 4.99 -8.16 2.66
C LEU A 258 6.46 -7.75 2.75
N LEU A 259 7.39 -8.58 2.26
CA LEU A 259 8.81 -8.26 2.25
C LEU A 259 9.11 -7.04 1.36
N VAL A 260 8.52 -6.99 0.16
CA VAL A 260 8.63 -5.83 -0.74
C VAL A 260 8.08 -4.57 -0.07
N ALA A 261 6.93 -4.67 0.62
CA ALA A 261 6.35 -3.53 1.34
C ALA A 261 7.28 -3.02 2.45
N VAL A 262 7.91 -3.91 3.22
CA VAL A 262 8.88 -3.53 4.28
C VAL A 262 10.09 -2.81 3.67
N VAL A 263 10.64 -3.31 2.57
CA VAL A 263 11.77 -2.67 1.87
C VAL A 263 11.36 -1.29 1.34
N ALA A 264 10.16 -1.16 0.77
CA ALA A 264 9.65 0.13 0.29
C ALA A 264 9.52 1.16 1.43
N VAL A 265 8.96 0.75 2.58
CA VAL A 265 8.87 1.60 3.78
C VAL A 265 10.27 2.01 4.26
N PHE A 266 11.22 1.08 4.29
CA PHE A 266 12.60 1.36 4.67
C PHE A 266 13.24 2.41 3.76
N ILE A 267 13.07 2.29 2.44
CA ILE A 267 13.56 3.27 1.45
C ILE A 267 12.97 4.67 1.72
N VAL A 268 11.67 4.76 2.00
CA VAL A 268 11.00 6.03 2.33
C VAL A 268 11.57 6.61 3.63
N CYS A 269 11.75 5.80 4.67
CA CYS A 269 12.36 6.25 5.93
C CYS A 269 13.78 6.80 5.72
N VAL A 270 14.60 6.11 4.93
CA VAL A 270 15.95 6.58 4.57
C VAL A 270 15.89 7.90 3.80
N ALA A 271 15.01 8.02 2.80
CA ALA A 271 14.83 9.25 2.03
C ALA A 271 14.41 10.44 2.91
N VAL A 272 13.48 10.23 3.84
CA VAL A 272 13.05 11.24 4.82
C VAL A 272 14.21 11.65 5.73
N LEU A 273 14.99 10.69 6.23
CA LEU A 273 16.15 10.97 7.07
C LEU A 273 17.21 11.79 6.32
N LEU A 274 17.50 11.44 5.06
CA LEU A 274 18.41 12.19 4.19
C LEU A 274 17.89 13.61 3.90
N TYR A 275 16.58 13.77 3.66
CA TYR A 275 15.95 15.07 3.51
C TYR A 275 16.12 15.95 4.76
N TYR A 276 15.88 15.39 5.96
CA TYR A 276 16.09 16.14 7.20
C TYR A 276 17.56 16.47 7.45
N ARG A 277 18.50 15.56 7.17
CA ARG A 277 19.94 15.83 7.28
C ARG A 277 20.40 16.95 6.35
N THR A 278 19.96 16.92 5.10
CA THR A 278 20.31 17.97 4.13
C THR A 278 19.69 19.32 4.50
N LYS A 279 18.45 19.34 4.99
CA LYS A 279 17.80 20.54 5.52
C LYS A 279 18.52 21.13 6.73
N GLN A 280 18.94 20.29 7.68
CA GLN A 280 19.70 20.75 8.85
C GLN A 280 21.09 21.29 8.46
N ARG A 281 21.80 20.62 7.55
CA ARG A 281 23.08 21.14 7.02
C ARG A 281 22.92 22.51 6.37
N LYS A 282 21.88 22.72 5.56
CA LYS A 282 21.61 24.04 4.95
C LYS A 282 21.40 25.12 6.02
N ARG A 283 20.64 24.82 7.08
CA ARG A 283 20.43 25.75 8.21
C ARG A 283 21.73 26.09 8.93
N ILE A 284 22.59 25.11 9.17
CA ILE A 284 23.90 25.33 9.83
C ILE A 284 24.77 26.23 8.95
N VAL A 285 24.90 25.92 7.66
CA VAL A 285 25.68 26.73 6.71
C VAL A 285 25.13 28.16 6.59
N GLU A 286 23.81 28.35 6.58
CA GLU A 286 23.20 29.69 6.60
C GLU A 286 23.51 30.47 7.89
N LEU A 287 23.54 29.80 9.05
CA LEU A 287 23.91 30.42 10.32
C LEU A 287 25.40 30.81 10.34
N GLU A 288 26.29 29.92 9.90
CA GLU A 288 27.72 30.19 9.78
C GLU A 288 28.00 31.34 8.80
N ALA A 289 27.29 31.39 7.67
CA ALA A 289 27.39 32.48 6.70
C ALA A 289 26.93 33.83 7.28
N LYS A 290 25.85 33.84 8.07
CA LYS A 290 25.41 35.05 8.81
C LYS A 290 26.44 35.47 9.83
N GLU A 291 26.96 34.55 10.63
CA GLU A 291 27.97 34.87 11.66
C GLU A 291 29.25 35.43 11.03
N LEU A 292 29.70 34.84 9.91
CA LEU A 292 30.85 35.34 9.17
C LEU A 292 30.60 36.74 8.58
N SER A 293 29.41 36.98 8.04
CA SER A 293 29.01 38.29 7.52
C SER A 293 28.98 39.35 8.64
N ASP A 294 28.44 39.00 9.81
CA ASP A 294 28.42 39.88 10.98
C ASP A 294 29.82 40.18 11.51
N LYS A 295 30.71 39.17 11.55
CA LYS A 295 32.12 39.36 11.91
C LYS A 295 32.81 40.29 10.92
N LEU A 296 32.63 40.09 9.62
CA LEU A 296 33.22 40.96 8.60
C LEU A 296 32.76 42.41 8.78
N ARG A 297 31.46 42.62 8.97
CA ARG A 297 30.89 43.96 9.20
C ARG A 297 31.43 44.63 10.46
N ARG A 298 31.63 43.87 11.55
CA ARG A 298 32.30 44.39 12.75
C ARG A 298 33.74 44.81 12.45
N THR A 299 34.51 43.99 11.74
CA THR A 299 35.90 44.33 11.40
C THR A 299 36.00 45.56 10.48
N GLU A 300 35.03 45.74 9.56
CA GLU A 300 34.96 46.94 8.72
C GLU A 300 34.64 48.19 9.55
N LEU A 301 33.65 48.11 10.44
CA LEU A 301 33.32 49.19 11.36
C LEU A 301 34.50 49.55 12.29
N GLU A 302 35.23 48.56 12.79
CA GLU A 302 36.43 48.78 13.60
C GLU A 302 37.54 49.49 12.81
N LYS A 303 37.77 49.09 11.55
CA LYS A 303 38.73 49.77 10.66
C LYS A 303 38.32 51.21 10.38
N GLU A 304 37.05 51.45 10.12
CA GLU A 304 36.51 52.79 9.85
C GLU A 304 36.64 53.68 11.09
N LEU A 305 36.31 53.15 12.26
CA LEU A 305 36.44 53.84 13.55
C LEU A 305 37.91 54.14 13.89
N SER A 306 38.83 53.25 13.56
CA SER A 306 40.28 53.48 13.68
C SER A 306 40.76 54.63 12.78
N ARG A 307 40.31 54.67 11.52
CA ARG A 307 40.65 55.77 10.59
C ARG A 307 40.15 57.12 11.09
N LEU A 308 38.91 57.20 11.57
CA LEU A 308 38.34 58.43 12.13
C LEU A 308 39.10 58.91 13.37
N LYS A 309 39.55 57.98 14.23
CA LYS A 309 40.41 58.30 15.38
C LYS A 309 41.76 58.89 14.94
N MET A 310 42.41 58.32 13.93
CA MET A 310 43.67 58.86 13.41
C MET A 310 43.49 60.27 12.82
N GLN A 311 42.40 60.52 12.08
CA GLN A 311 42.11 61.84 11.52
C GLN A 311 41.91 62.89 12.61
N THR A 312 41.15 62.57 13.65
CA THR A 312 40.90 63.48 14.77
C THR A 312 42.15 63.76 15.61
N GLU A 313 43.06 62.79 15.76
CA GLU A 313 44.37 63.03 16.41
C GLU A 313 45.28 63.93 15.56
N GLN A 314 45.31 63.74 14.24
CA GLN A 314 46.07 64.60 13.33
C GLN A 314 45.58 66.06 13.36
N GLU A 315 44.26 66.28 13.36
CA GLU A 315 43.68 67.63 13.47
C GLU A 315 44.01 68.31 14.80
N LYS A 316 44.03 67.57 15.91
CA LYS A 316 44.42 68.10 17.23
C LYS A 316 45.89 68.51 17.27
N LEU A 317 46.78 67.71 16.66
CA LEU A 317 48.21 67.99 16.63
C LEU A 317 48.53 69.25 15.81
N ALA A 318 47.87 69.41 14.65
CA ALA A 318 48.04 70.59 13.79
C ALA A 318 47.60 71.89 14.50
N LYS A 319 46.48 71.88 15.24
CA LYS A 319 46.02 73.06 16.00
C LYS A 319 46.99 73.46 17.12
N SER A 320 47.52 72.48 17.86
CA SER A 320 48.49 72.71 18.94
C SER A 320 49.81 73.32 18.45
N GLN A 321 50.30 72.90 17.28
CA GLN A 321 51.52 73.48 16.70
C GLN A 321 51.34 74.94 16.27
N GLN A 322 50.17 75.28 15.70
CA GLN A 322 49.85 76.65 15.28
C GLN A 322 49.80 77.61 16.49
N GLU A 323 49.18 77.21 17.59
CA GLU A 323 49.07 78.01 18.82
C GLU A 323 50.44 78.27 19.46
N ASN A 324 51.30 77.26 19.52
CA ASN A 324 52.65 77.39 20.09
C ASN A 324 53.55 78.38 19.31
N ILE A 325 53.44 78.40 17.97
CA ILE A 325 54.21 79.34 17.13
C ILE A 325 53.74 80.78 17.34
N SER A 326 52.42 81.00 17.49
CA SER A 326 51.88 82.34 17.72
C SER A 326 52.34 82.96 19.05
N MET A 327 52.42 82.13 20.10
CA MET A 327 52.83 82.53 21.45
C MET A 327 54.32 82.90 21.52
N SER A 328 55.18 82.16 20.81
CA SER A 328 56.64 82.39 20.82
C SER A 328 57.03 83.68 20.08
N LEU A 329 56.30 84.02 19.01
CA LEU A 329 56.46 85.28 18.26
C LEU A 329 56.12 86.50 19.10
N GLN A 330 55.04 86.43 19.89
CA GLN A 330 54.61 87.52 20.77
C GLN A 330 55.63 87.82 21.88
N LEU A 331 56.25 86.78 22.46
CA LEU A 331 57.28 86.93 23.49
C LEU A 331 58.56 87.58 22.96
N ALA A 332 58.92 87.36 21.69
CA ALA A 332 60.10 87.96 21.07
C ALA A 332 59.98 89.49 20.87
N MET A 333 58.75 90.01 20.82
CA MET A 333 58.47 91.44 20.59
C MET A 333 58.64 92.33 21.84
N LEU A 334 58.70 91.74 23.04
CA LEU A 334 58.75 92.48 24.31
C LEU A 334 60.18 92.79 24.83
N SER A 335 61.23 92.36 24.12
CA SER A 335 62.64 92.51 24.55
C SER A 335 63.36 93.73 23.93
N ASP A 336 64.43 94.26 24.54
CA ASP A 336 65.02 95.60 24.26
C ASP A 336 65.80 95.75 22.93
N PRO A 337 65.44 96.73 22.06
CA PRO A 337 66.21 97.43 21.02
C PRO A 337 67.48 96.82 20.42
N LYS A 338 68.51 96.74 21.24
CA LYS A 338 69.91 96.84 20.80
C LYS A 338 70.71 95.54 20.92
N GLU A 339 70.10 94.43 21.33
CA GLU A 339 70.80 93.16 21.47
C GLU A 339 71.01 92.43 20.12
N LYS A 340 72.28 92.19 19.76
CA LYS A 340 72.70 91.41 18.59
C LYS A 340 72.16 89.97 18.58
N LYS A 341 71.78 89.44 19.76
CA LYS A 341 71.13 88.14 19.94
C LYS A 341 69.68 88.09 19.42
N ARG A 342 68.96 89.23 19.37
CA ARG A 342 67.58 89.24 18.89
C ARG A 342 67.47 88.97 17.39
N MET A 343 68.39 89.53 16.60
CA MET A 343 68.43 89.28 15.15
C MET A 343 68.76 87.81 14.83
N GLN A 344 69.59 87.14 15.65
CA GLN A 344 69.85 85.70 15.51
C GLN A 344 68.63 84.86 15.90
N PHE A 345 67.93 85.18 16.99
CA PHE A 345 66.70 84.49 17.38
C PHE A 345 65.58 84.67 16.34
N PHE A 346 65.45 85.87 15.77
CA PHE A 346 64.53 86.11 14.66
C PHE A 346 64.94 85.31 13.41
N ASP A 347 66.21 85.29 13.01
CA ASP A 347 66.67 84.50 11.85
C ASP A 347 66.48 82.97 12.06
N GLU A 348 66.63 82.45 13.28
CA GLU A 348 66.40 81.03 13.63
C GLU A 348 64.91 80.65 13.65
N GLN A 349 64.05 81.46 14.30
CA GLN A 349 62.61 81.24 14.29
C GLN A 349 62.01 81.43 12.89
N PHE A 350 62.57 82.34 12.08
CA PHE A 350 62.20 82.54 10.69
C PHE A 350 62.54 81.33 9.81
N GLN A 351 63.68 80.67 10.03
CA GLN A 351 64.02 79.41 9.33
C GLN A 351 63.07 78.25 9.66
N LEU A 352 62.48 78.24 10.85
CA LEU A 352 61.51 77.24 11.29
C LEU A 352 60.09 77.50 10.75
N ILE A 353 59.71 78.77 10.61
CA ILE A 353 58.39 79.18 10.09
C ILE A 353 58.32 79.06 8.56
N ASP A 354 59.45 79.11 7.84
CA ASP A 354 59.39 79.32 6.39
C ASP A 354 60.49 78.63 5.57
N ASN A 355 60.29 77.35 5.21
CA ASN A 355 61.08 76.70 4.17
C ASN A 355 60.30 76.50 2.86
N ASP A 356 59.01 76.16 2.90
CA ASP A 356 58.28 75.82 1.68
C ASP A 356 57.69 77.03 0.95
N PHE A 357 57.20 78.05 1.65
CA PHE A 357 56.67 79.27 1.03
C PHE A 357 57.80 80.12 0.44
N CYS A 358 58.90 80.34 1.17
CA CYS A 358 60.11 80.99 0.64
C CYS A 358 60.67 80.28 -0.61
N ARG A 359 60.72 78.94 -0.64
CA ARG A 359 61.15 78.18 -1.84
C ARG A 359 60.22 78.39 -3.03
N ARG A 360 58.90 78.41 -2.82
CA ARG A 360 57.93 78.72 -3.88
C ARG A 360 58.07 80.15 -4.37
N LEU A 361 58.22 81.11 -3.46
CA LEU A 361 58.40 82.53 -3.77
C LEU A 361 59.68 82.77 -4.59
N GLU A 362 60.78 82.09 -4.27
CA GLU A 362 62.02 82.12 -5.04
C GLU A 362 61.88 81.52 -6.44
N LYS A 363 61.11 80.42 -6.56
CA LYS A 363 60.84 79.79 -7.85
C LYS A 363 59.97 80.68 -8.75
N GLN A 364 58.99 81.38 -8.16
CA GLN A 364 58.05 82.24 -8.90
C GLN A 364 58.63 83.63 -9.20
N TYR A 365 59.47 84.18 -8.31
CA TYR A 365 60.12 85.48 -8.47
C TYR A 365 61.64 85.39 -8.22
N PRO A 366 62.42 84.84 -9.17
CA PRO A 366 63.85 84.56 -8.97
C PRO A 366 64.72 85.78 -8.65
N THR A 367 64.27 86.98 -9.00
CA THR A 367 64.99 88.25 -8.80
C THR A 367 64.67 88.95 -7.48
N ILE A 368 63.86 88.35 -6.61
CA ILE A 368 63.48 88.93 -5.31
C ILE A 368 64.68 89.00 -4.36
N THR A 369 64.93 90.19 -3.79
CA THR A 369 66.09 90.37 -2.91
C THR A 369 65.83 89.80 -1.52
N LYS A 370 66.90 89.50 -0.78
CA LYS A 370 66.81 89.02 0.61
C LYS A 370 65.99 89.95 1.52
N ALA A 371 66.10 91.27 1.34
CA ALA A 371 65.34 92.25 2.12
C ALA A 371 63.83 92.22 1.81
N GLU A 372 63.47 91.97 0.55
CA GLU A 372 62.08 91.87 0.11
C GLU A 372 61.45 90.54 0.47
N LYS A 373 62.21 89.44 0.40
CA LYS A 373 61.77 88.13 0.94
C LYS A 373 61.38 88.28 2.41
N ARG A 374 62.27 88.87 3.21
CA ARG A 374 62.00 89.17 4.63
C ARG A 374 60.71 89.96 4.81
N LEU A 375 60.49 91.00 4.00
CA LEU A 375 59.25 91.78 4.05
C LEU A 375 58.00 90.94 3.72
N VAL A 376 58.05 90.08 2.70
CA VAL A 376 56.92 89.21 2.32
C VAL A 376 56.54 88.27 3.46
N CYS A 377 57.52 87.63 4.07
CA CYS A 377 57.29 86.67 5.15
C CYS A 377 56.75 87.34 6.43
N LEU A 378 57.26 88.53 6.76
CA LEU A 378 56.72 89.32 7.88
C LEU A 378 55.26 89.75 7.63
N ILE A 379 54.90 90.04 6.38
CA ILE A 379 53.50 90.31 6.02
C ILE A 379 52.65 89.02 6.09
N LYS A 380 53.19 87.88 5.63
CA LYS A 380 52.50 86.58 5.62
C LYS A 380 52.18 86.06 7.03
N THR A 381 53.02 86.39 8.00
CA THR A 381 52.80 86.10 9.44
C THR A 381 51.77 87.02 10.09
N GLY A 382 51.23 88.00 9.37
CA GLY A 382 50.17 88.89 9.85
C GLY A 382 50.66 90.13 10.59
N LEU A 383 51.97 90.41 10.59
CA LEU A 383 52.53 91.57 11.27
C LEU A 383 52.14 92.88 10.58
N ASP A 384 51.85 93.90 11.38
CA ASP A 384 51.47 95.21 10.88
C ASP A 384 52.68 96.07 10.47
N GLY A 385 52.42 97.23 9.86
CA GLY A 385 53.48 98.12 9.41
C GLY A 385 54.39 98.64 10.53
N HIS A 386 53.89 98.81 11.75
CA HIS A 386 54.65 99.29 12.89
C HIS A 386 55.58 98.19 13.43
N GLU A 387 55.06 96.97 13.53
CA GLU A 387 55.79 95.78 13.92
C GLU A 387 56.91 95.46 12.92
N ILE A 388 56.64 95.55 11.62
CA ILE A 388 57.65 95.33 10.57
C ILE A 388 58.79 96.36 10.66
N MET A 389 58.49 97.64 10.92
CA MET A 389 59.53 98.67 11.11
C MET A 389 60.44 98.33 12.29
N SER A 390 59.85 97.86 13.39
CA SER A 390 60.56 97.42 14.60
C SER A 390 61.45 96.21 14.30
N VAL A 391 60.92 95.17 13.65
CA VAL A 391 61.65 93.94 13.33
C VAL A 391 62.81 94.19 12.37
N LEU A 392 62.59 95.00 11.33
CA LEU A 392 63.62 95.30 10.33
C LEU A 392 64.59 96.40 10.79
N ASN A 393 64.30 97.07 11.91
CA ASN A 393 65.02 98.24 12.40
C ASN A 393 65.19 99.32 11.31
N ILE A 394 64.09 99.61 10.60
CA ILE A 394 64.04 100.63 9.55
C ILE A 394 63.00 101.68 9.91
N SER A 395 63.23 102.93 9.48
CA SER A 395 62.24 103.99 9.61
C SER A 395 61.03 103.75 8.70
N GLY A 396 59.90 104.41 8.96
CA GLY A 396 58.71 104.33 8.09
C GLY A 396 58.98 104.72 6.64
N ALA A 397 59.89 105.67 6.40
CA ALA A 397 60.36 105.99 5.07
C ALA A 397 61.15 104.83 4.42
N GLY A 398 61.91 104.07 5.22
CA GLY A 398 62.61 102.85 4.80
C GLY A 398 61.63 101.72 4.44
N LEU A 399 60.63 101.48 5.28
CA LEU A 399 59.59 100.47 5.01
C LEU A 399 58.78 100.82 3.76
N TYR A 400 58.42 102.10 3.58
CA TYR A 400 57.71 102.56 2.39
C TYR A 400 58.51 102.27 1.11
N LYS A 401 59.81 102.62 1.08
CA LYS A 401 60.68 102.32 -0.07
C LYS A 401 60.81 100.82 -0.33
N LEU A 402 60.90 100.01 0.73
CA LEU A 402 60.99 98.55 0.60
C LEU A 402 59.70 97.95 0.04
N ARG A 403 58.53 98.37 0.54
CA ARG A 403 57.21 98.01 -0.01
C ARG A 403 57.04 98.42 -1.47
N TYR A 404 57.52 99.61 -1.82
CA TYR A 404 57.46 100.09 -3.21
C TYR A 404 58.30 99.22 -4.15
N ARG A 405 59.53 98.86 -3.77
CA ARG A 405 60.39 97.96 -4.57
C ARG A 405 59.79 96.55 -4.69
N LEU A 406 59.19 96.05 -3.60
CA LEU A 406 58.50 94.77 -3.59
C LEU A 406 57.27 94.77 -4.52
N ARG A 407 56.42 95.81 -4.46
CA ARG A 407 55.28 95.97 -5.39
C ARG A 407 55.72 95.95 -6.84
N LYS A 408 56.77 96.71 -7.19
CA LYS A 408 57.32 96.68 -8.55
C LYS A 408 57.83 95.30 -8.95
N ARG A 409 58.37 94.51 -8.02
CA ARG A 409 58.88 93.17 -8.33
C ARG A 409 57.79 92.14 -8.53
N LEU A 410 56.70 92.29 -7.78
CA LEU A 410 55.51 91.48 -7.92
C LEU A 410 54.59 91.95 -9.06
N ASN A 411 55.00 93.01 -9.81
CA ASN A 411 54.21 93.67 -10.85
C ASN A 411 52.81 94.13 -10.38
N LEU A 412 52.73 94.63 -9.14
CA LEU A 412 51.48 95.15 -8.57
C LEU A 412 51.35 96.65 -8.87
N ASN A 413 50.27 97.04 -9.57
CA ASN A 413 49.99 98.44 -9.89
C ASN A 413 49.27 99.16 -8.73
N ASN A 414 48.05 98.75 -8.40
CA ASN A 414 47.20 99.37 -7.36
C ASN A 414 46.65 98.37 -6.32
N GLU A 415 47.14 97.13 -6.30
CA GLU A 415 46.67 96.10 -5.37
C GLU A 415 47.25 96.28 -3.96
N ASN A 416 46.45 95.90 -2.95
CA ASN A 416 46.90 95.88 -1.56
C ASN A 416 47.94 94.76 -1.39
N LEU A 417 49.18 95.17 -1.12
CA LEU A 417 50.35 94.31 -1.04
C LEU A 417 50.18 93.24 0.05
N GLU A 418 49.64 93.64 1.20
CA GLU A 418 49.46 92.78 2.36
C GLU A 418 48.42 91.69 2.08
N LYS A 419 47.28 92.07 1.50
CA LYS A 419 46.22 91.12 1.12
C LYS A 419 46.69 90.14 0.04
N TYR A 420 47.41 90.63 -0.97
CA TYR A 420 47.96 89.79 -2.03
C TYR A 420 48.91 88.73 -1.45
N ILE A 421 49.85 89.14 -0.59
CA ILE A 421 50.79 88.23 0.06
C ILE A 421 50.09 87.22 0.97
N GLN A 422 49.08 87.64 1.72
CA GLN A 422 48.30 86.73 2.57
C GLN A 422 47.59 85.61 1.78
N GLN A 423 47.19 85.89 0.53
CA GLN A 423 46.50 84.93 -0.35
C GLN A 423 47.44 84.06 -1.18
N MET A 424 48.75 84.34 -1.22
CA MET A 424 49.72 83.49 -1.91
C MET A 424 49.89 82.16 -1.17
N GLU A 425 49.67 81.04 -1.83
CA GLU A 425 49.83 79.71 -1.21
C GLU A 425 51.28 79.31 -0.97
#